data_AF-A0AAW1CWV5-F1
#
_entry.id   AF-A0AAW1CWV5-F1
#
_cell.length_a   1.000
_cell.length_b   1.000
_cell.length_c   1.000
_cell.angle_alpha   90.00
_cell.angle_beta   90.00
_cell.angle_gamma   90.00
#
_symmetry.space_group_name_H-M   'P 1'
#
loop_
_entity.id
_entity.type
_entity.pdbx_description
1 polymer ?
#
loop_
_entity_poly.entity_id
_entity_poly.type
_entity_poly.pdbx_seq_one_letter_code
_entity_poly.pdbx_strand_id
1 'polypeptide(L)'
;MEPNRKRLRLDTENGIEIKKSNLKCILPDYLFEDIKTVEVFVGKILDKKQIRKVIMDLNNLHPIPELQHLKRVNDGMILICLSDGIDDVECFLNKIGFNFELLSNYEKLNVISTIPKTRKQFEEANKIWPCNFYEDKYLEKLISNSLFNNEELEMHEHWMELAVCTARNSVDKVATVIVNPKNNEMLCATSGDKSSHPLKHSVMIAIDIVAKLQGGGAWNMEKITSEQIVSTDRSNLGDCPYLCTGYYVYTTHEPCIMCAMALIHSRVARVFYSIPTENGALGSLTKLHTIKSLNHHYEVFQGLLCNLCTNL
;
A
#
# COMPACT_ATOMS: atom_id res chain seq x y z
N MET A 1 -43.30 30.64 -30.64
CA MET A 1 -43.63 29.27 -31.08
C MET A 1 -42.38 28.67 -31.68
N GLU A 2 -41.58 27.99 -30.86
CA GLU A 2 -40.37 27.28 -31.29
C GLU A 2 -40.72 25.93 -31.92
N PRO A 3 -40.03 25.49 -32.98
CA PRO A 3 -40.25 24.17 -33.55
C PRO A 3 -39.49 23.08 -32.77
N ASN A 4 -40.25 22.08 -32.34
CA ASN A 4 -39.85 20.82 -31.71
C ASN A 4 -38.65 20.14 -32.43
N ARG A 5 -37.48 20.09 -31.78
CA ARG A 5 -36.39 19.17 -32.17
C ARG A 5 -36.52 17.88 -31.36
N LYS A 6 -37.03 16.83 -32.02
CA LYS A 6 -37.13 15.46 -31.48
C LYS A 6 -35.74 14.99 -30.99
N ARG A 7 -35.62 14.68 -29.69
CA ARG A 7 -34.51 13.89 -29.14
C ARG A 7 -34.56 12.50 -29.77
N LEU A 8 -33.51 12.10 -30.48
CA LEU A 8 -33.26 10.70 -30.79
C LEU A 8 -33.02 9.95 -29.48
N ARG A 9 -33.92 9.02 -29.17
CA ARG A 9 -33.68 7.95 -28.19
C ARG A 9 -32.69 7.01 -28.83
N LEU A 10 -31.53 6.83 -28.20
CA LEU A 10 -30.66 5.70 -28.48
C LEU A 10 -31.07 4.58 -27.52
N ASP A 11 -31.45 3.46 -28.13
CA ASP A 11 -32.00 2.30 -27.48
C ASP A 11 -31.01 1.73 -26.45
N THR A 12 -31.53 1.56 -25.23
CA THR A 12 -30.89 0.94 -24.08
C THR A 12 -30.93 -0.57 -24.22
N GLU A 13 -30.18 -1.15 -25.15
CA GLU A 13 -29.94 -2.60 -25.21
C GLU A 13 -28.53 -2.87 -25.73
N ASN A 14 -27.55 -2.69 -24.84
CA ASN A 14 -26.28 -3.40 -24.79
C ASN A 14 -25.54 -2.84 -23.59
N GLY A 15 -25.67 -3.51 -22.45
CA GLY A 15 -24.86 -3.22 -21.27
C GLY A 15 -23.39 -3.45 -21.62
N ILE A 16 -22.71 -2.39 -22.05
CA ILE A 16 -21.26 -2.32 -21.99
C ILE A 16 -20.97 -2.27 -20.50
N GLU A 17 -20.68 -3.42 -19.92
CA GLU A 17 -19.96 -3.49 -18.65
C GLU A 17 -18.76 -2.56 -18.79
N ILE A 18 -18.77 -1.48 -18.01
CA ILE A 18 -17.58 -0.67 -17.79
C ILE A 18 -16.54 -1.67 -17.30
N LYS A 19 -15.58 -2.02 -18.17
CA LYS A 19 -14.48 -2.93 -17.83
C LYS A 19 -13.86 -2.37 -16.57
N LYS A 20 -14.16 -2.99 -15.44
CA LYS A 20 -13.48 -2.68 -14.19
C LYS A 20 -12.02 -3.01 -14.49
N SER A 21 -11.18 -1.99 -14.54
CA SER A 21 -9.77 -2.18 -14.81
C SER A 21 -9.26 -3.27 -13.87
N ASN A 22 -8.49 -4.22 -14.39
CA ASN A 22 -7.91 -5.29 -13.57
C ASN A 22 -6.78 -4.77 -12.66
N LEU A 23 -6.67 -3.45 -12.51
CA LEU A 23 -5.62 -2.80 -11.77
C LEU A 23 -5.85 -3.00 -10.27
N LYS A 24 -4.93 -3.74 -9.64
CA LYS A 24 -4.98 -4.07 -8.22
C LYS A 24 -3.74 -3.53 -7.51
N CYS A 25 -3.92 -2.89 -6.36
CA CYS A 25 -2.79 -2.52 -5.52
C CYS A 25 -2.21 -3.76 -4.81
N ILE A 26 -0.88 -3.91 -4.82
CA ILE A 26 -0.20 -4.94 -4.04
C ILE A 26 0.13 -4.40 -2.65
N LEU A 27 -0.64 -4.88 -1.68
CA LEU A 27 -0.62 -4.43 -0.30
C LEU A 27 0.12 -5.41 0.64
N PRO A 28 0.64 -4.93 1.78
CA PRO A 28 1.24 -5.78 2.81
C PRO A 28 0.26 -6.84 3.36
N ASP A 29 0.75 -8.03 3.69
CA ASP A 29 -0.10 -9.15 4.15
C ASP A 29 -0.76 -8.90 5.50
N TYR A 30 -0.07 -8.19 6.41
CA TYR A 30 -0.59 -7.86 7.74
C TYR A 30 -1.89 -7.04 7.76
N LEU A 31 -2.28 -6.46 6.61
CA LEU A 31 -3.57 -5.76 6.46
C LEU A 31 -4.75 -6.72 6.32
N PHE A 32 -4.47 -7.97 5.96
CA PHE A 32 -5.45 -9.03 5.72
C PHE A 32 -5.33 -10.18 6.72
N GLU A 33 -4.26 -10.22 7.52
CA GLU A 33 -4.08 -11.15 8.63
C GLU A 33 -5.12 -10.94 9.73
N ASP A 34 -5.43 -12.03 10.43
CA ASP A 34 -6.26 -12.02 11.62
C ASP A 34 -5.60 -11.20 12.74
N ILE A 35 -6.42 -10.52 13.52
CA ILE A 35 -5.95 -9.61 14.56
C ILE A 35 -5.43 -10.43 15.74
N LYS A 36 -4.19 -10.16 16.15
CA LYS A 36 -3.57 -10.81 17.30
C LYS A 36 -4.27 -10.40 18.58
N THR A 37 -4.58 -11.38 19.43
CA THR A 37 -5.17 -11.18 20.74
C THR A 37 -4.17 -11.38 21.87
N VAL A 38 -4.48 -10.80 23.03
CA VAL A 38 -3.78 -10.98 24.30
C VAL A 38 -4.80 -11.15 25.41
N GLU A 39 -4.48 -12.00 26.38
CA GLU A 39 -5.35 -12.26 27.52
C GLU A 39 -5.20 -11.13 28.57
N VAL A 40 -6.33 -10.62 29.03
CA VAL A 40 -6.43 -9.58 30.05
C VAL A 40 -7.40 -10.00 31.14
N PHE A 41 -7.21 -9.47 32.34
CA PHE A 41 -8.23 -9.51 33.37
C PHE A 41 -9.22 -8.37 33.20
N VAL A 42 -10.50 -8.71 33.24
CA VAL A 42 -11.61 -7.77 33.32
C VAL A 42 -12.38 -7.98 34.62
N GLY A 43 -13.00 -6.92 35.14
CA GLY A 43 -13.87 -6.99 36.31
C GLY A 43 -15.14 -6.19 36.11
N LYS A 44 -16.24 -6.61 36.72
CA LYS A 44 -17.52 -5.90 36.68
C LYS A 44 -17.53 -4.79 37.73
N ILE A 45 -17.86 -3.57 37.31
CA ILE A 45 -18.06 -2.45 38.22
C ILE A 45 -19.44 -2.59 38.88
N LEU A 46 -19.48 -2.61 40.21
CA LEU A 46 -20.71 -2.80 40.98
C LEU A 46 -21.65 -1.58 40.89
N ASP A 47 -21.11 -0.36 41.04
CA ASP A 47 -21.87 0.89 40.95
C ASP A 47 -21.47 1.71 39.73
N LYS A 48 -22.41 1.87 38.78
CA LYS A 48 -22.21 2.65 37.56
C LYS A 48 -21.87 4.12 37.82
N LYS A 49 -22.26 4.69 38.97
CA LYS A 49 -21.91 6.08 39.34
C LYS A 49 -20.41 6.24 39.63
N GLN A 50 -19.72 5.15 39.96
CA GLN A 50 -18.30 5.16 40.34
C GLN A 50 -17.35 4.87 39.18
N ILE A 51 -17.87 4.61 37.96
CA ILE A 51 -17.06 4.29 36.77
C ILE A 51 -15.91 5.27 36.58
N ARG A 52 -16.20 6.59 36.64
CA ARG A 52 -15.18 7.63 36.45
C ARG A 52 -14.08 7.56 37.51
N LYS A 53 -14.47 7.36 38.77
CA LYS A 53 -13.52 7.24 39.89
C LYS A 53 -12.63 6.01 39.71
N VAL A 54 -13.24 4.85 39.44
CA VAL A 54 -12.53 3.58 39.22
C VAL A 54 -11.54 3.69 38.06
N ILE A 55 -11.94 4.30 36.93
CA ILE A 55 -11.03 4.52 35.78
C ILE A 55 -9.85 5.42 36.19
N MET A 56 -10.11 6.53 36.90
CA MET A 56 -9.05 7.45 37.33
C MET A 56 -8.08 6.77 38.29
N ASP A 57 -8.60 6.05 39.29
CA ASP A 57 -7.80 5.34 40.28
C ASP A 57 -6.92 4.28 39.61
N LEU A 58 -7.48 3.44 38.73
CA LEU A 58 -6.69 2.44 38.00
C LEU A 58 -5.70 3.05 37.01
N ASN A 59 -6.03 4.13 36.33
CA ASN A 59 -5.06 4.79 35.44
C ASN A 59 -3.89 5.42 36.20
N ASN A 60 -4.12 5.89 37.44
CA ASN A 60 -3.07 6.44 38.30
C ASN A 60 -2.21 5.34 38.93
N LEU A 61 -2.82 4.23 39.35
CA LEU A 61 -2.13 3.13 40.03
C LEU A 61 -1.48 2.14 39.07
N HIS A 62 -2.15 1.83 37.95
CA HIS A 62 -1.73 0.83 36.98
C HIS A 62 -2.18 1.17 35.53
N PRO A 63 -1.51 2.15 34.88
CA PRO A 63 -1.71 2.42 33.47
C PRO A 63 -1.27 1.20 32.62
N ILE A 64 -1.96 0.97 31.49
CA ILE A 64 -1.63 -0.12 30.56
C ILE A 64 -1.18 0.51 29.22
N PRO A 65 0.09 0.89 29.07
CA PRO A 65 0.58 1.58 27.89
C PRO A 65 0.42 0.76 26.60
N GLU A 66 0.49 -0.57 26.69
CA GLU A 66 0.37 -1.49 25.56
C GLU A 66 -1.04 -1.47 24.94
N LEU A 67 -2.07 -1.19 25.75
CA LEU A 67 -3.48 -1.28 25.37
C LEU A 67 -4.22 0.06 25.38
N GLN A 68 -3.52 1.19 25.23
CA GLN A 68 -4.13 2.54 25.19
C GLN A 68 -5.16 2.74 24.06
N HIS A 69 -5.10 1.89 23.04
CA HIS A 69 -6.05 1.91 21.94
C HIS A 69 -7.40 1.29 22.29
N LEU A 70 -7.50 0.51 23.37
CA LEU A 70 -8.75 -0.05 23.87
C LEU A 70 -9.47 0.95 24.77
N LYS A 71 -10.81 0.97 24.73
CA LYS A 71 -11.58 1.69 25.74
C LYS A 71 -11.43 0.97 27.07
N ARG A 72 -11.18 1.71 28.16
CA ARG A 72 -10.96 1.09 29.47
C ARG A 72 -12.18 0.36 30.01
N VAL A 73 -13.38 0.82 29.67
CA VAL A 73 -14.66 0.26 30.15
C VAL A 73 -15.57 -0.06 28.97
N ASN A 74 -16.24 -1.21 29.04
CA ASN A 74 -17.26 -1.66 28.11
C ASN A 74 -18.40 -2.35 28.87
N ASP A 75 -19.65 -1.93 28.68
CA ASP A 75 -20.84 -2.53 29.31
C ASP A 75 -20.75 -2.74 30.84
N GLY A 76 -20.02 -1.87 31.54
CA GLY A 76 -19.80 -1.96 32.98
C GLY A 76 -18.68 -2.93 33.39
N MET A 77 -18.05 -3.62 32.45
CA MET A 77 -16.79 -4.33 32.65
C MET A 77 -15.62 -3.36 32.45
N ILE A 78 -14.62 -3.43 33.31
CA ILE A 78 -13.39 -2.66 33.22
C ILE A 78 -12.20 -3.56 32.93
N LEU A 79 -11.32 -3.10 32.05
CA LEU A 79 -10.04 -3.74 31.77
C LEU A 79 -9.06 -3.38 32.90
N ILE A 80 -8.49 -4.40 33.57
CA ILE A 80 -7.68 -4.23 34.78
C ILE A 80 -6.19 -4.25 34.45
N CYS A 81 -5.71 -5.34 33.85
CA CYS A 81 -4.30 -5.60 33.54
C CYS A 81 -4.16 -6.74 32.52
N LEU A 82 -2.96 -6.92 31.97
CA LEU A 82 -2.58 -8.14 31.23
C LEU A 82 -2.57 -9.33 32.19
N SER A 83 -2.98 -10.52 31.74
CA SER A 83 -2.99 -11.71 32.61
C SER A 83 -1.63 -12.37 32.81
N ASP A 84 -0.63 -11.98 32.02
CA ASP A 84 0.70 -12.58 32.04
C ASP A 84 1.37 -12.42 33.42
N GLY A 85 1.73 -13.53 34.04
CA GLY A 85 2.35 -13.58 35.36
C GLY A 85 1.42 -13.23 36.55
N ILE A 86 0.10 -13.19 36.34
CA ILE A 86 -0.89 -12.92 37.41
C ILE A 86 -1.84 -14.11 37.55
N ASP A 87 -1.71 -14.83 38.67
CA ASP A 87 -2.59 -15.96 39.01
C ASP A 87 -3.86 -15.50 39.75
N ASP A 88 -3.73 -14.51 40.64
CA ASP A 88 -4.81 -13.96 41.44
C ASP A 88 -4.90 -12.44 41.28
N VAL A 89 -5.96 -11.99 40.61
CA VAL A 89 -6.21 -10.56 40.35
C VAL A 89 -6.58 -9.78 41.61
N GLU A 90 -7.19 -10.41 42.63
CA GLU A 90 -7.53 -9.71 43.88
C GLU A 90 -6.26 -9.41 44.68
N CYS A 91 -5.35 -10.39 44.75
CA CYS A 91 -4.02 -10.18 45.33
C CYS A 91 -3.26 -9.06 44.59
N PHE A 92 -3.33 -9.05 43.25
CA PHE A 92 -2.74 -7.99 42.43
C PHE A 92 -3.34 -6.61 42.72
N LEU A 93 -4.67 -6.49 42.74
CA LEU A 93 -5.38 -5.24 43.04
C LEU A 93 -5.04 -4.70 44.42
N ASN A 94 -4.98 -5.57 45.43
CA ASN A 94 -4.57 -5.20 46.78
C ASN A 94 -3.11 -4.70 46.82
N LYS A 95 -2.21 -5.37 46.09
CA LYS A 95 -0.79 -4.98 45.99
C LYS A 95 -0.58 -3.60 45.36
N ILE A 96 -1.38 -3.23 44.36
CA ILE A 96 -1.34 -1.89 43.77
C ILE A 96 -2.11 -0.83 44.59
N GLY A 97 -2.72 -1.23 45.72
CA GLY A 97 -3.48 -0.33 46.59
C GLY A 97 -4.86 0.06 46.04
N PHE A 98 -5.42 -0.71 45.11
CA PHE A 98 -6.76 -0.49 44.57
C PHE A 98 -7.81 -1.14 45.47
N ASN A 99 -8.93 -0.45 45.72
CA ASN A 99 -10.05 -1.02 46.45
C ASN A 99 -10.82 -2.02 45.58
N PHE A 100 -10.45 -3.31 45.68
CA PHE A 100 -11.07 -4.39 44.92
C PHE A 100 -12.56 -4.60 45.24
N GLU A 101 -13.09 -4.10 46.37
CA GLU A 101 -14.52 -4.15 46.71
C GLU A 101 -15.40 -3.36 45.72
N LEU A 102 -14.81 -2.49 44.90
CA LEU A 102 -15.52 -1.75 43.85
C LEU A 102 -15.85 -2.62 42.62
N LEU A 103 -15.19 -3.78 42.52
CA LEU A 103 -15.27 -4.69 41.40
C LEU A 103 -15.75 -6.08 41.86
N SER A 104 -16.37 -6.81 40.96
CA SER A 104 -16.76 -8.21 41.16
C SER A 104 -16.65 -8.98 39.86
N ASN A 105 -16.85 -10.31 39.87
CA ASN A 105 -16.87 -11.17 38.69
C ASN A 105 -15.63 -10.96 37.80
N TYR A 106 -14.46 -11.29 38.35
CA TYR A 106 -13.22 -11.21 37.59
C TYR A 106 -13.15 -12.33 36.57
N GLU A 107 -12.85 -11.98 35.33
CA GLU A 107 -12.79 -12.93 34.23
C GLU A 107 -11.55 -12.65 33.38
N LYS A 108 -11.01 -13.70 32.77
CA LYS A 108 -9.98 -13.59 31.74
C LYS A 108 -10.65 -13.49 30.38
N LEU A 109 -10.25 -12.49 29.60
CA LEU A 109 -10.78 -12.25 28.26
C LEU A 109 -9.64 -12.02 27.28
N ASN A 110 -9.76 -12.57 26.07
CA ASN A 110 -8.84 -12.26 24.98
C ASN A 110 -9.30 -10.97 24.28
N VAL A 111 -8.49 -9.92 24.34
CA VAL A 111 -8.71 -8.64 23.65
C VAL A 111 -7.67 -8.44 22.56
N ILE A 112 -7.90 -7.52 21.63
CA ILE A 112 -6.91 -7.22 20.59
C ILE A 112 -5.64 -6.61 21.20
N SER A 113 -4.49 -7.04 20.68
CA SER A 113 -3.18 -6.58 21.13
C SER A 113 -2.64 -5.38 20.34
N THR A 114 -3.16 -5.18 19.13
CA THR A 114 -2.67 -4.15 18.20
C THR A 114 -3.83 -3.34 17.62
N ILE A 115 -3.56 -2.07 17.33
CA ILE A 115 -4.50 -1.16 16.69
C ILE A 115 -4.92 -1.72 15.32
N PRO A 116 -6.23 -1.88 15.05
CA PRO A 116 -6.74 -2.25 13.73
C PRO A 116 -6.26 -1.27 12.65
N LYS A 117 -5.86 -1.80 11.49
CA LYS A 117 -5.37 -0.98 10.36
C LYS A 117 -6.41 -0.75 9.28
N THR A 118 -7.35 -1.67 9.15
CA THR A 118 -8.43 -1.59 8.15
C THR A 118 -9.78 -1.53 8.84
N ARG A 119 -10.79 -1.03 8.13
CA ARG A 119 -12.17 -1.01 8.63
C ARG A 119 -12.68 -2.40 8.96
N LYS A 120 -12.35 -3.40 8.14
CA LYS A 120 -12.70 -4.81 8.39
C LYS A 120 -12.13 -5.28 9.72
N GLN A 121 -10.83 -5.05 9.95
CA GLN A 121 -10.18 -5.39 11.22
C GLN A 121 -10.84 -4.64 12.38
N PHE A 122 -11.17 -3.37 12.21
CA PHE A 122 -11.84 -2.60 13.25
C PHE A 122 -13.21 -3.18 13.62
N GLU A 123 -14.03 -3.54 12.63
CA GLU A 123 -15.35 -4.14 12.85
C GLU A 123 -15.26 -5.49 13.56
N GLU A 124 -14.23 -6.29 13.28
CA GLU A 124 -13.96 -7.55 14.00
C GLU A 124 -13.45 -7.30 15.43
N ALA A 125 -12.50 -6.39 15.60
CA ALA A 125 -11.97 -6.01 16.91
C ALA A 125 -13.04 -5.46 17.84
N ASN A 126 -13.90 -4.57 17.32
CA ASN A 126 -14.92 -3.90 18.10
C ASN A 126 -16.05 -4.84 18.56
N LYS A 127 -16.18 -6.04 17.95
CA LYS A 127 -17.05 -7.11 18.47
C LYS A 127 -16.47 -7.78 19.73
N ILE A 128 -15.15 -7.82 19.85
CA ILE A 128 -14.44 -8.42 21.00
C ILE A 128 -14.39 -7.41 22.15
N TRP A 129 -13.80 -6.25 21.90
CA TRP A 129 -13.71 -5.16 22.86
C TRP A 129 -13.60 -3.83 22.14
N PRO A 130 -14.33 -2.78 22.58
CA PRO A 130 -14.32 -1.52 21.87
C PRO A 130 -12.95 -0.85 21.90
N CYS A 131 -12.53 -0.36 20.74
CA CYS A 131 -11.23 0.29 20.55
C CYS A 131 -11.37 1.59 19.77
N ASN A 132 -10.33 2.41 19.81
CA ASN A 132 -10.20 3.60 19.00
C ASN A 132 -9.68 3.22 17.62
N PHE A 133 -10.30 3.76 16.58
CA PHE A 133 -9.89 3.56 15.20
C PHE A 133 -10.01 4.87 14.43
N TYR A 134 -8.96 5.17 13.67
CA TYR A 134 -8.92 6.31 12.78
C TYR A 134 -8.78 5.76 11.36
N GLU A 135 -9.83 5.94 10.56
CA GLU A 135 -9.92 5.42 9.20
C GLU A 135 -8.92 6.14 8.29
N ASP A 136 -7.99 5.40 7.71
CA ASP A 136 -7.15 5.89 6.63
C ASP A 136 -7.90 5.78 5.31
N LYS A 137 -8.55 6.89 4.91
CA LYS A 137 -9.33 6.95 3.66
C LYS A 137 -8.51 6.61 2.42
N TYR A 138 -7.21 6.86 2.43
CA TYR A 138 -6.34 6.57 1.31
C TYR A 138 -6.06 5.07 1.23
N LEU A 139 -5.76 4.43 2.36
CA LEU A 139 -5.60 2.99 2.45
C LEU A 139 -6.88 2.24 2.06
N GLU A 140 -8.06 2.72 2.48
CA GLU A 140 -9.34 2.13 2.10
C GLU A 140 -9.59 2.22 0.58
N LYS A 141 -9.18 3.32 -0.06
CA LYS A 141 -9.21 3.43 -1.54
C LYS A 141 -8.27 2.44 -2.21
N LEU A 142 -7.08 2.20 -1.65
CA LEU A 142 -6.14 1.19 -2.15
C LEU A 142 -6.73 -0.22 -2.03
N ILE A 143 -7.31 -0.57 -0.88
CA ILE A 143 -7.90 -1.90 -0.63
C ILE A 143 -9.10 -2.14 -1.56
N SER A 144 -9.94 -1.13 -1.74
CA SER A 144 -11.14 -1.20 -2.60
C SER A 144 -10.84 -1.06 -4.10
N ASN A 145 -9.58 -0.82 -4.49
CA ASN A 145 -9.16 -0.48 -5.84
C ASN A 145 -9.96 0.70 -6.46
N SER A 146 -10.31 1.68 -5.62
CA SER A 146 -11.05 2.89 -6.02
C SER A 146 -10.19 4.15 -6.02
N LEU A 147 -8.86 3.98 -5.97
CA LEU A 147 -7.91 5.09 -5.93
C LEU A 147 -7.99 5.96 -7.19
N PHE A 148 -8.09 5.33 -8.35
CA PHE A 148 -8.05 6.00 -9.65
C PHE A 148 -9.45 6.17 -10.23
N ASN A 149 -9.69 7.34 -10.83
CA ASN A 149 -10.87 7.56 -11.66
C ASN A 149 -10.66 6.98 -13.08
N ASN A 150 -11.69 7.02 -13.93
CA ASN A 150 -11.61 6.43 -15.28
C ASN A 150 -10.57 7.11 -16.18
N GLU A 151 -10.41 8.43 -16.09
CA GLU A 151 -9.42 9.18 -16.88
C GLU A 151 -7.98 8.81 -16.48
N GLU A 152 -7.72 8.67 -15.18
CA GLU A 152 -6.43 8.21 -14.66
C GLU A 152 -6.14 6.76 -15.06
N LEU A 153 -7.16 5.89 -15.08
CA LEU A 153 -7.03 4.51 -15.53
C LEU A 153 -6.69 4.43 -17.02
N GLU A 154 -7.38 5.20 -17.87
CA GLU A 154 -7.08 5.29 -19.31
C GLU A 154 -5.64 5.80 -19.54
N MET A 155 -5.20 6.78 -18.77
CA MET A 155 -3.82 7.27 -18.81
C MET A 155 -2.81 6.18 -18.41
N HIS A 156 -3.08 5.42 -17.34
CA HIS A 156 -2.21 4.31 -16.93
C HIS A 156 -2.16 3.19 -17.97
N GLU A 157 -3.28 2.87 -18.61
CA GLU A 157 -3.34 1.93 -19.73
C GLU A 157 -2.51 2.42 -20.92
N HIS A 158 -2.59 3.72 -21.26
CA HIS A 158 -1.79 4.32 -22.34
C HIS A 158 -0.28 4.18 -22.09
N TRP A 159 0.19 4.50 -20.89
CA TRP A 159 1.61 4.35 -20.56
C TRP A 159 2.08 2.89 -20.61
N MET A 160 1.22 1.96 -20.20
CA MET A 160 1.52 0.53 -20.32
C MET A 160 1.50 0.06 -21.78
N GLU A 161 0.63 0.60 -22.63
CA GLU A 161 0.62 0.29 -24.06
C GLU A 161 1.94 0.68 -24.72
N LEU A 162 2.51 1.83 -24.36
CA LEU A 162 3.84 2.25 -24.84
C LEU A 162 4.94 1.29 -24.37
N ALA A 163 4.85 0.78 -23.13
CA ALA A 163 5.76 -0.26 -22.65
C ALA A 163 5.62 -1.56 -23.46
N VAL A 164 4.38 -2.00 -23.74
CA VAL A 164 4.11 -3.19 -24.57
C VAL A 164 4.67 -3.04 -25.99
N CYS A 165 4.43 -1.89 -26.64
CA CYS A 165 4.96 -1.60 -27.97
C CYS A 165 6.49 -1.62 -27.99
N THR A 166 7.13 -1.04 -26.97
CA THR A 166 8.59 -1.08 -26.79
C THR A 166 9.09 -2.52 -26.62
N ALA A 167 8.39 -3.34 -25.82
CA ALA A 167 8.74 -4.74 -25.60
C ALA A 167 8.62 -5.58 -26.88
N ARG A 168 7.57 -5.39 -27.69
CA ARG A 168 7.36 -6.13 -28.95
C ARG A 168 8.53 -5.98 -29.92
N ASN A 169 9.09 -4.78 -29.99
CA ASN A 169 10.20 -4.46 -30.89
C ASN A 169 11.57 -4.85 -30.31
N SER A 170 11.62 -5.40 -29.10
CA SER A 170 12.86 -5.82 -28.42
C SER A 170 13.08 -7.33 -28.50
N VAL A 171 14.35 -7.74 -28.33
CA VAL A 171 14.74 -9.15 -28.24
C VAL A 171 14.30 -9.75 -26.90
N ASP A 172 14.48 -9.01 -25.81
CA ASP A 172 14.22 -9.48 -24.45
C ASP A 172 12.72 -9.55 -24.10
N LYS A 173 11.85 -8.96 -24.92
CA LYS A 173 10.38 -8.90 -24.73
C LYS A 173 9.93 -8.32 -23.38
N VAL A 174 10.82 -7.62 -22.69
CA VAL A 174 10.56 -6.90 -21.44
C VAL A 174 10.94 -5.44 -21.62
N ALA A 175 10.04 -4.54 -21.25
CA ALA A 175 10.26 -3.11 -21.38
C ALA A 175 9.75 -2.32 -20.16
N THR A 176 10.30 -1.13 -20.01
CA THR A 176 10.01 -0.21 -18.93
C THR A 176 9.90 1.22 -19.45
N VAL A 177 8.89 1.95 -18.96
CA VAL A 177 8.64 3.36 -19.23
C VAL A 177 8.69 4.12 -17.90
N ILE A 178 9.35 5.28 -17.87
CA ILE A 178 9.37 6.18 -16.71
C ILE A 178 8.70 7.49 -17.09
N VAL A 179 7.77 7.93 -16.25
CA VAL A 179 6.91 9.11 -16.48
C VAL A 179 6.99 10.04 -15.28
N ASN A 180 7.07 11.34 -15.55
CA ASN A 180 6.89 12.38 -14.57
C ASN A 180 5.38 12.69 -14.41
N PRO A 181 4.76 12.36 -13.26
CA PRO A 181 3.32 12.53 -13.10
C PRO A 181 2.90 14.00 -12.89
N LYS A 182 3.85 14.93 -12.66
CA LYS A 182 3.50 16.35 -12.47
C LYS A 182 3.06 17.03 -13.76
N ASN A 183 3.63 16.62 -14.88
CA ASN A 183 3.41 17.20 -16.20
C ASN A 183 3.01 16.14 -17.26
N ASN A 184 2.79 14.89 -16.84
CA ASN A 184 2.47 13.75 -17.70
C ASN A 184 3.50 13.54 -18.83
N GLU A 185 4.77 13.77 -18.53
CA GLU A 185 5.86 13.67 -19.49
C GLU A 185 6.56 12.31 -19.40
N MET A 186 6.74 11.64 -20.54
CA MET A 186 7.60 10.46 -20.62
C MET A 186 9.06 10.88 -20.62
N LEU A 187 9.84 10.33 -19.70
CA LEU A 187 11.29 10.55 -19.62
C LEU A 187 12.04 9.54 -20.50
N CYS A 188 11.64 8.27 -20.44
CA CYS A 188 12.23 7.22 -21.26
C CYS A 188 11.27 6.04 -21.48
N ALA A 189 11.49 5.33 -22.58
CA ALA A 189 10.94 4.01 -22.87
C ALA A 189 12.07 3.11 -23.36
N THR A 190 12.30 1.98 -22.69
CA THR A 190 13.44 1.11 -23.02
C THR A 190 13.14 -0.36 -22.76
N SER A 191 13.94 -1.22 -23.36
CA SER A 191 13.89 -2.68 -23.19
C SER A 191 15.18 -3.19 -22.55
N GLY A 192 15.17 -4.45 -22.10
CA GLY A 192 16.38 -5.11 -21.63
C GLY A 192 17.41 -5.31 -22.73
N ASP A 193 18.67 -5.45 -22.33
CA ASP A 193 19.77 -5.90 -23.18
C ASP A 193 20.60 -6.95 -22.44
N LYS A 194 19.95 -8.05 -22.07
CA LYS A 194 20.61 -9.21 -21.44
C LYS A 194 21.64 -9.85 -22.36
N SER A 195 21.50 -9.65 -23.67
CA SER A 195 22.44 -10.14 -24.68
C SER A 195 23.84 -9.55 -24.51
N SER A 196 23.94 -8.27 -24.13
CA SER A 196 25.24 -7.63 -23.87
C SER A 196 25.70 -7.75 -22.43
N HIS A 197 24.78 -7.77 -21.45
CA HIS A 197 25.15 -7.95 -20.05
C HIS A 197 24.00 -8.48 -19.19
N PRO A 198 24.20 -9.48 -18.31
CA PRO A 198 23.11 -10.10 -17.54
C PRO A 198 22.36 -9.13 -16.61
N LEU A 199 22.99 -8.05 -16.14
CA LEU A 199 22.35 -7.05 -15.26
C LEU A 199 21.59 -5.94 -16.01
N LYS A 200 21.63 -5.92 -17.35
CA LYS A 200 20.97 -4.90 -18.17
C LYS A 200 19.49 -5.22 -18.38
N HIS A 201 18.75 -5.28 -17.29
CA HIS A 201 17.30 -5.38 -17.32
C HIS A 201 16.69 -4.03 -17.71
N SER A 202 15.50 -4.04 -18.32
CA SER A 202 14.80 -2.82 -18.79
C SER A 202 14.69 -1.75 -17.70
N VAL A 203 14.39 -2.14 -16.46
CA VAL A 203 14.29 -1.22 -15.30
C VAL A 203 15.64 -0.55 -15.00
N MET A 204 16.74 -1.31 -15.01
CA MET A 204 18.07 -0.78 -14.72
C MET A 204 18.51 0.21 -15.81
N ILE A 205 18.24 -0.13 -17.07
CA ILE A 205 18.52 0.74 -18.20
C ILE A 205 17.68 2.02 -18.11
N ALA A 206 16.40 1.91 -17.75
CA ALA A 206 15.51 3.07 -17.62
C ALA A 206 16.02 4.04 -16.54
N ILE A 207 16.41 3.53 -15.37
CA ILE A 207 17.01 4.33 -14.30
C ILE A 207 18.31 5.01 -14.77
N ASP A 208 19.17 4.28 -15.48
CA ASP A 208 20.42 4.81 -16.02
C ASP A 208 20.18 5.91 -17.07
N ILE A 209 19.16 5.77 -17.92
CA ILE A 209 18.75 6.82 -18.87
C ILE A 209 18.30 8.08 -18.11
N VAL A 210 17.44 7.95 -17.09
CA VAL A 210 17.03 9.10 -16.27
C VAL A 210 18.23 9.76 -15.59
N ALA A 211 19.16 8.96 -15.06
CA ALA A 211 20.39 9.48 -14.47
C ALA A 211 21.23 10.26 -15.49
N LYS A 212 21.34 9.80 -16.73
CA LYS A 212 22.03 10.52 -17.83
C LYS A 212 21.36 11.82 -18.20
N LEU A 213 20.02 11.86 -18.23
CA LEU A 213 19.26 13.10 -18.46
C LEU A 213 19.58 14.16 -17.39
N GLN A 214 19.95 13.71 -16.19
CA GLN A 214 20.34 14.55 -15.05
C GLN A 214 21.87 14.76 -14.94
N GLY A 215 22.65 14.38 -15.95
CA GLY A 215 24.11 14.58 -15.98
C GLY A 215 24.94 13.51 -15.26
N GLY A 216 24.32 12.41 -14.82
CA GLY A 216 24.97 11.22 -14.27
C GLY A 216 24.96 10.03 -15.24
N GLY A 217 24.65 8.84 -14.72
CA GLY A 217 24.64 7.58 -15.46
C GLY A 217 25.93 6.78 -15.29
N ALA A 218 25.81 5.46 -15.28
CA ALA A 218 26.91 4.51 -15.09
C ALA A 218 27.33 3.82 -16.39
N TRP A 219 26.40 3.56 -17.32
CA TRP A 219 26.70 2.79 -18.52
C TRP A 219 26.95 3.66 -19.74
N ASN A 220 28.10 3.49 -20.40
CA ASN A 220 28.32 4.09 -21.72
C ASN A 220 27.50 3.35 -22.77
N MET A 221 26.30 3.85 -23.03
CA MET A 221 25.43 3.34 -24.08
C MET A 221 25.68 4.16 -25.34
N GLU A 222 26.57 3.68 -26.20
CA GLU A 222 26.85 4.29 -27.52
C GLU A 222 25.62 4.30 -28.45
N LYS A 223 24.57 3.54 -28.09
CA LYS A 223 23.30 3.42 -28.81
C LYS A 223 22.10 3.72 -27.92
N ILE A 224 22.06 4.88 -27.26
CA ILE A 224 20.73 5.41 -26.91
C ILE A 224 20.18 5.96 -28.22
N THR A 225 19.37 5.16 -28.92
CA THR A 225 18.70 5.66 -30.11
C THR A 225 17.79 6.82 -29.69
N SER A 226 17.65 7.83 -30.54
CA SER A 226 16.72 8.95 -30.35
C SER A 226 15.26 8.50 -30.16
N GLU A 227 14.97 7.22 -30.36
CA GLU A 227 13.67 6.57 -30.11
C GLU A 227 13.45 6.22 -28.61
N GLN A 228 14.52 6.15 -27.79
CA GLN A 228 14.43 5.75 -26.38
C GLN A 228 14.37 6.94 -25.40
N ILE A 229 14.74 8.15 -25.85
CA ILE A 229 14.67 9.39 -25.07
C ILE A 229 13.64 10.30 -25.73
N VAL A 230 12.59 10.66 -24.99
CA VAL A 230 11.53 11.56 -25.49
C VAL A 230 11.73 13.00 -25.01
N SER A 231 12.28 13.22 -23.81
CA SER A 231 12.55 14.56 -23.30
C SER A 231 14.02 14.97 -23.45
N THR A 232 14.26 16.02 -24.23
CA THR A 232 15.58 16.63 -24.47
C THR A 232 15.73 17.99 -23.78
N ASP A 233 14.75 18.40 -22.99
CA ASP A 233 14.72 19.74 -22.40
C ASP A 233 15.68 19.85 -21.20
N ARG A 234 16.98 19.90 -21.52
CA ARG A 234 18.08 20.17 -20.57
C ARG A 234 18.03 21.60 -20.00
N SER A 235 17.05 22.40 -20.38
CA SER A 235 16.90 23.81 -19.99
C SER A 235 16.47 24.00 -18.53
N ASN A 236 15.96 22.95 -17.86
CA ASN A 236 15.43 23.00 -16.49
C ASN A 236 16.15 22.06 -15.49
N LEU A 237 17.48 21.86 -15.60
CA LEU A 237 18.23 21.04 -14.62
C LEU A 237 18.12 21.55 -13.17
N GLY A 238 17.75 22.82 -12.96
CA GLY A 238 17.61 23.41 -11.61
C GLY A 238 16.48 22.81 -10.77
N ASP A 239 15.47 22.19 -11.40
CA ASP A 239 14.28 21.63 -10.75
C ASP A 239 14.18 20.10 -10.88
N CYS A 240 15.20 19.43 -11.42
CA CYS A 240 15.21 17.98 -11.55
C CYS A 240 15.33 17.31 -10.16
N PRO A 241 14.42 16.39 -9.80
CA PRO A 241 14.51 15.68 -8.54
C PRO A 241 15.69 14.69 -8.55
N TYR A 242 16.12 14.23 -7.38
CA TYR A 242 17.13 13.18 -7.27
C TYR A 242 16.66 11.91 -8.01
N LEU A 243 17.32 11.56 -9.11
CA LEU A 243 17.05 10.35 -9.87
C LEU A 243 15.56 10.26 -10.26
N CYS A 244 14.88 9.15 -9.93
CA CYS A 244 13.47 8.94 -10.24
C CYS A 244 12.53 9.37 -9.10
N THR A 245 12.95 10.28 -8.22
CA THR A 245 12.15 10.65 -7.04
C THR A 245 10.80 11.21 -7.46
N GLY A 246 9.73 10.56 -7.01
CA GLY A 246 8.35 10.98 -7.32
C GLY A 246 7.81 10.51 -8.68
N TYR A 247 8.60 9.80 -9.49
CA TYR A 247 8.18 9.34 -10.81
C TYR A 247 7.40 8.02 -10.78
N TYR A 248 6.63 7.78 -11.84
CA TYR A 248 5.89 6.54 -12.05
C TYR A 248 6.64 5.66 -13.05
N VAL A 249 6.70 4.36 -12.74
CA VAL A 249 7.37 3.37 -13.58
C VAL A 249 6.36 2.35 -14.06
N TYR A 250 6.29 2.14 -15.37
CA TYR A 250 5.45 1.13 -16.01
C TYR A 250 6.35 0.05 -16.58
N THR A 251 6.12 -1.21 -16.24
CA THR A 251 6.94 -2.33 -16.70
C THR A 251 6.07 -3.50 -17.14
N THR A 252 6.36 -4.11 -18.28
CA THR A 252 5.50 -5.20 -18.80
C THR A 252 5.52 -6.42 -17.87
N HIS A 253 6.67 -6.69 -17.25
CA HIS A 253 6.86 -7.82 -16.34
C HIS A 253 7.21 -7.35 -14.94
N GLU A 254 6.79 -8.12 -13.93
CA GLU A 254 7.14 -7.87 -12.54
C GLU A 254 8.67 -7.83 -12.36
N PRO A 255 9.22 -6.75 -11.78
CA PRO A 255 10.64 -6.61 -11.49
C PRO A 255 11.17 -7.72 -10.58
N CYS A 256 12.35 -8.24 -10.91
CA CYS A 256 13.08 -9.12 -10.00
C CYS A 256 13.63 -8.36 -8.79
N ILE A 257 14.18 -9.08 -7.80
CA ILE A 257 14.73 -8.50 -6.55
C ILE A 257 15.72 -7.34 -6.82
N MET A 258 16.65 -7.52 -7.77
CA MET A 258 17.61 -6.47 -8.12
C MET A 258 16.91 -5.20 -8.63
N CYS A 259 16.00 -5.34 -9.59
CA CYS A 259 15.27 -4.22 -10.17
C CYS A 259 14.36 -3.54 -9.15
N ALA A 260 13.66 -4.32 -8.33
CA ALA A 260 12.83 -3.82 -7.24
C ALA A 260 13.65 -2.99 -6.24
N MET A 261 14.82 -3.49 -5.81
CA MET A 261 15.70 -2.75 -4.90
C MET A 261 16.27 -1.49 -5.55
N ALA A 262 16.59 -1.52 -6.85
CA ALA A 262 17.02 -0.34 -7.59
C ALA A 262 15.93 0.74 -7.63
N LEU A 263 14.66 0.37 -7.79
CA LEU A 263 13.52 1.29 -7.74
C LEU A 263 13.38 1.96 -6.36
N ILE A 264 13.65 1.22 -5.27
CA ILE A 264 13.68 1.78 -3.90
C ILE A 264 14.79 2.84 -3.78
N HIS A 265 16.01 2.52 -4.22
CA HIS A 265 17.14 3.46 -4.20
C HIS A 265 16.92 4.68 -5.11
N SER A 266 16.08 4.51 -6.15
CA SER A 266 15.69 5.57 -7.09
C SER A 266 14.52 6.43 -6.58
N ARG A 267 13.94 6.09 -5.42
CA ARG A 267 12.83 6.79 -4.76
C ARG A 267 11.59 7.01 -5.64
N VAL A 268 11.28 6.04 -6.51
CA VAL A 268 10.06 6.10 -7.34
C VAL A 268 8.82 6.22 -6.45
N ALA A 269 7.75 6.85 -6.97
CA ALA A 269 6.50 6.97 -6.22
C ALA A 269 5.61 5.74 -6.42
N ARG A 270 5.48 5.28 -7.67
CA ARG A 270 4.60 4.17 -8.05
C ARG A 270 5.22 3.29 -9.11
N VAL A 271 4.95 1.99 -9.01
CA VAL A 271 5.33 1.00 -10.01
C VAL A 271 4.08 0.27 -10.48
N PHE A 272 3.86 0.27 -11.78
CA PHE A 272 2.78 -0.44 -12.45
C PHE A 272 3.40 -1.58 -13.24
N TYR A 273 2.95 -2.82 -13.00
CA TYR A 273 3.35 -3.96 -13.82
C TYR A 273 2.16 -4.74 -14.35
N SER A 274 2.33 -5.38 -15.50
CA SER A 274 1.26 -6.17 -16.10
C SER A 274 1.21 -7.58 -15.53
N ILE A 275 2.23 -8.38 -15.82
CA ILE A 275 2.24 -9.82 -15.50
C ILE A 275 3.27 -10.19 -14.43
N PRO A 276 2.95 -11.14 -13.53
CA PRO A 276 3.89 -11.63 -12.53
C PRO A 276 5.04 -12.40 -13.18
N THR A 277 6.17 -12.51 -12.48
CA THR A 277 7.31 -13.35 -12.91
C THR A 277 7.75 -14.29 -11.80
N GLU A 278 8.32 -15.45 -12.16
CA GLU A 278 8.80 -16.44 -11.17
C GLU A 278 9.81 -15.85 -10.18
N ASN A 279 10.64 -14.90 -10.64
CA ASN A 279 11.65 -14.21 -9.83
C ASN A 279 11.19 -12.83 -9.34
N GLY A 280 9.89 -12.53 -9.45
CA GLY A 280 9.30 -11.24 -9.15
C GLY A 280 9.31 -10.91 -7.66
N ALA A 281 9.63 -9.65 -7.33
CA ALA A 281 9.84 -9.20 -5.95
C ALA A 281 8.80 -8.18 -5.45
N LEU A 282 7.75 -7.93 -6.23
CA LEU A 282 6.70 -6.96 -5.90
C LEU A 282 5.35 -7.60 -5.59
N GLY A 283 5.21 -8.91 -5.74
CA GLY A 283 4.02 -9.68 -5.41
C GLY A 283 4.18 -11.19 -5.52
N SER A 284 5.17 -11.69 -6.29
CA SER A 284 5.37 -13.13 -6.50
C SER A 284 6.18 -13.81 -5.39
N LEU A 285 7.51 -13.63 -5.34
CA LEU A 285 8.36 -14.24 -4.29
C LEU A 285 8.30 -13.47 -2.98
N THR A 286 8.19 -12.16 -3.07
CA THR A 286 8.16 -11.25 -1.94
C THR A 286 7.46 -9.95 -2.32
N LYS A 287 7.22 -9.09 -1.34
CA LYS A 287 6.67 -7.74 -1.50
C LYS A 287 7.69 -6.75 -0.97
N LEU A 288 8.81 -6.61 -1.67
CA LEU A 288 9.98 -5.86 -1.22
C LEU A 288 9.60 -4.42 -0.84
N HIS A 289 8.70 -3.80 -1.61
CA HIS A 289 8.19 -2.45 -1.40
C HIS A 289 7.37 -2.27 -0.11
N THR A 290 7.07 -3.34 0.63
CA THR A 290 6.32 -3.31 1.89
C THR A 290 7.18 -3.55 3.14
N ILE A 291 8.48 -3.83 2.96
CA ILE A 291 9.38 -4.14 4.07
C ILE A 291 9.66 -2.88 4.91
N LYS A 292 9.22 -2.88 6.17
CA LYS A 292 9.28 -1.72 7.07
C LYS A 292 10.69 -1.23 7.39
N SER A 293 11.71 -2.09 7.31
CA SER A 293 13.10 -1.73 7.60
C SER A 293 13.81 -1.00 6.46
N LEU A 294 13.17 -0.86 5.29
CA LEU A 294 13.71 -0.09 4.17
C LEU A 294 13.40 1.40 4.33
N ASN A 295 14.31 2.25 3.86
CA ASN A 295 14.24 3.70 4.06
C ASN A 295 13.26 4.43 3.14
N HIS A 296 12.78 3.77 2.07
CA HIS A 296 11.85 4.32 1.11
C HIS A 296 10.84 3.24 0.70
N HIS A 297 9.60 3.65 0.44
CA HIS A 297 8.50 2.78 0.01
C HIS A 297 7.81 3.41 -1.19
N TYR A 298 7.31 2.56 -2.08
CA TYR A 298 6.52 2.97 -3.23
C TYR A 298 5.31 2.07 -3.39
N GLU A 299 4.28 2.59 -4.04
CA GLU A 299 3.06 1.83 -4.28
C GLU A 299 3.21 0.97 -5.52
N VAL A 300 2.65 -0.23 -5.47
CA VAL A 300 2.71 -1.19 -6.56
C VAL A 300 1.31 -1.51 -7.02
N PHE A 301 1.12 -1.47 -8.33
CA PHE A 301 -0.13 -1.83 -8.98
C PHE A 301 0.13 -2.90 -10.04
N GLN A 302 -0.72 -3.91 -10.07
CA GLN A 302 -0.67 -5.04 -10.98
C GLN A 302 -1.90 -5.04 -11.89
N GLY A 303 -1.75 -5.44 -13.15
CA GLY A 303 -2.88 -5.92 -13.94
C GLY A 303 -3.23 -5.12 -15.19
N LEU A 304 -2.41 -4.15 -15.57
CA LEU A 304 -2.63 -3.38 -16.80
C LEU A 304 -2.32 -4.26 -18.03
N LEU A 305 -3.24 -4.34 -18.99
CA LEU A 305 -2.99 -4.97 -20.29
C LEU A 305 -2.36 -6.38 -20.25
N CYS A 306 -2.69 -7.20 -19.24
CA CYS A 306 -2.09 -8.52 -19.03
C CYS A 306 -2.09 -9.39 -20.29
N ASN A 307 -3.23 -9.45 -21.00
CA ASN A 307 -3.35 -10.27 -22.21
C ASN A 307 -2.36 -9.87 -23.31
N LEU A 308 -2.01 -8.59 -23.42
CA LEU A 308 -1.03 -8.13 -24.40
C LEU A 308 0.40 -8.51 -23.98
N CYS A 309 0.68 -8.48 -22.68
CA CYS A 309 2.00 -8.83 -22.14
C CYS A 309 2.26 -10.33 -22.13
N THR A 310 1.25 -11.16 -21.86
CA THR A 310 1.36 -12.63 -21.92
C THR A 310 1.68 -13.13 -23.34
N ASN A 311 1.32 -12.35 -24.37
CA ASN A 311 1.53 -12.68 -25.78
C ASN A 311 2.81 -12.06 -26.38
N LEU A 312 3.72 -11.54 -25.55
CA LEU A 312 5.03 -11.01 -25.97
C LEU A 312 6.05 -12.13 -26.19
#